data_AF-A0A838NLJ0-F1
#
_entry.id   AF-A0A838NLJ0-F1
#
_cell.length_a   1.000
_cell.length_b   1.000
_cell.length_c   1.000
_cell.angle_alpha   90.00
_cell.angle_beta   90.00
_cell.angle_gamma   90.00
#
_symmetry.space_group_name_H-M   'P 1'
#
loop_
_entity.id
_entity.type
_entity.pdbx_description
1 polymer ?
#
loop_
_entity_poly.entity_id
_entity_poly.type
_entity_poly.pdbx_seq_one_letter_code
_entity_poly.pdbx_strand_id
1 'polypeptide(L)'
;ADTSGFAAAVSAAREADAVILVVGEREDMSAEAHSRASVDLPGVQGDLARAVHAAARAAGKPIVVVLMNGRPLAVPWLAANVPAIVEAWFLGVEHGHAVADVLFGDHNPAGRLPVSLPRVTGQVPIYYSQKPTGRPPVVTEKYTSKYLDVPWTPQWPFGHGLSYTSFAYADLRLSADSVRAADSLVVRVSVRNRGSRAGDEVVQLYLRDDAASVTRPLRALKGFARVSLGPGAARDVRFTLRPEQLSLYDRTMRRVVEPGRFTVFVGGSSEGGLEGHFRVVGDTLVLAPPPPRMR
;
A
#
# COMPACT_ATOMS: atom_id res chain seq x y z
N ALA A 1 -26.51 6.83 18.86
CA ALA A 1 -25.38 5.88 18.94
C ALA A 1 -25.32 5.34 20.36
N ASP A 2 -25.17 4.03 20.53
CA ASP A 2 -25.22 3.36 21.84
C ASP A 2 -23.82 3.26 22.46
N THR A 3 -23.68 3.73 23.71
CA THR A 3 -22.43 3.70 24.49
C THR A 3 -22.54 2.86 25.75
N SER A 4 -23.67 2.16 25.97
CA SER A 4 -23.94 1.40 27.19
C SER A 4 -22.87 0.33 27.51
N GLY A 5 -22.23 -0.23 26.49
CA GLY A 5 -21.14 -1.22 26.64
C GLY A 5 -19.77 -0.64 27.02
N PHE A 6 -19.58 0.69 27.05
CA PHE A 6 -18.26 1.30 27.26
C PHE A 6 -17.68 1.00 28.64
N ALA A 7 -18.50 1.05 29.69
CA ALA A 7 -18.04 0.79 31.05
C ALA A 7 -17.50 -0.64 31.21
N ALA A 8 -18.22 -1.62 30.64
CA ALA A 8 -17.80 -3.01 30.65
C ALA A 8 -16.49 -3.22 29.86
N ALA A 9 -16.37 -2.63 28.66
CA ALA A 9 -15.17 -2.72 27.85
C ALA A 9 -13.94 -2.08 28.53
N VAL A 10 -14.13 -0.96 29.23
CA VAL A 10 -13.07 -0.29 30.01
C VAL A 10 -12.65 -1.13 31.21
N SER A 11 -13.57 -1.78 31.92
CA SER A 11 -13.22 -2.69 33.03
C SER A 11 -12.41 -3.88 32.52
N ALA A 12 -12.89 -4.54 31.46
CA ALA A 12 -12.20 -5.67 30.83
C ALA A 12 -10.78 -5.29 30.39
N ALA A 13 -10.58 -4.10 29.83
CA ALA A 13 -9.27 -3.62 29.40
C ALA A 13 -8.28 -3.38 30.56
N ARG A 14 -8.77 -3.06 31.76
CA ARG A 14 -7.93 -2.89 32.96
C ARG A 14 -7.52 -4.24 33.55
N GLU A 15 -8.44 -5.20 33.50
CA GLU A 15 -8.30 -6.51 34.13
C GLU A 15 -7.51 -7.50 33.26
N ALA A 16 -7.61 -7.39 31.93
CA ALA A 16 -6.92 -8.29 30.99
C ALA A 16 -5.40 -8.11 30.99
N ASP A 17 -4.67 -9.13 30.54
CA ASP A 17 -3.22 -9.04 30.31
C ASP A 17 -2.86 -8.37 28.99
N ALA A 18 -3.74 -8.46 28.00
CA ALA A 18 -3.64 -7.79 26.72
C ALA A 18 -5.04 -7.50 26.17
N VAL A 19 -5.16 -6.47 25.34
CA VAL A 19 -6.43 -6.06 24.73
C VAL A 19 -6.38 -6.28 23.23
N ILE A 20 -7.34 -7.04 22.70
CA ILE A 20 -7.62 -7.12 21.26
C ILE A 20 -8.92 -6.35 21.02
N LEU A 21 -8.81 -5.16 20.43
CA LEU A 21 -9.95 -4.32 20.11
C LEU A 21 -10.35 -4.51 18.64
N VAL A 22 -11.48 -5.17 18.40
CA VAL A 22 -12.02 -5.37 17.05
C VAL A 22 -13.02 -4.26 16.75
N VAL A 23 -12.75 -3.46 15.72
CA VAL A 23 -13.61 -2.35 15.27
C VAL A 23 -13.65 -2.29 13.76
N GLY A 24 -14.67 -1.67 13.19
CA GLY A 24 -14.79 -1.50 11.74
C GLY A 24 -16.22 -1.35 11.28
N GLU A 25 -16.54 -2.00 10.16
CA GLU A 25 -17.83 -1.93 9.49
C GLU A 25 -18.64 -3.21 9.72
N ARG A 26 -19.96 -3.08 9.69
CA ARG A 26 -20.85 -4.23 9.46
C ARG A 26 -20.86 -4.59 7.98
N GLU A 27 -21.25 -5.81 7.66
CA GLU A 27 -21.36 -6.31 6.27
C GLU A 27 -22.28 -5.42 5.40
N ASP A 28 -23.38 -4.92 5.96
CA ASP A 28 -24.37 -4.06 5.30
C ASP A 28 -23.90 -2.61 5.08
N MET A 29 -22.68 -2.26 5.50
CA MET A 29 -22.11 -0.93 5.24
C MET A 29 -21.27 -0.88 3.97
N SER A 30 -21.06 -2.02 3.32
CA SER A 30 -20.27 -2.18 2.10
C SER A 30 -21.08 -2.88 1.01
N ALA A 31 -20.53 -2.97 -0.21
CA ALA A 31 -21.18 -3.53 -1.41
C ALA A 31 -22.23 -2.60 -2.09
N GLU A 32 -23.10 -3.20 -2.91
CA GLU A 32 -24.04 -2.51 -3.81
C GLU A 32 -24.99 -1.58 -3.05
N ALA A 33 -25.22 -0.36 -3.57
CA ALA A 33 -26.08 0.67 -2.99
C ALA A 33 -25.70 1.19 -1.58
N HIS A 34 -24.58 0.75 -1.00
CA HIS A 34 -24.13 1.15 0.34
C HIS A 34 -22.93 2.13 0.28
N SER A 35 -23.07 3.20 -0.50
CA SER A 35 -22.08 4.29 -0.55
C SER A 35 -22.03 5.04 0.78
N ARG A 36 -20.83 5.24 1.33
CA ARG A 36 -20.62 6.03 2.55
C ARG A 36 -20.06 7.41 2.22
N ALA A 37 -20.68 8.45 2.76
CA ALA A 37 -20.20 9.83 2.65
C ALA A 37 -18.97 10.11 3.54
N SER A 38 -18.79 9.36 4.63
CA SER A 38 -17.59 9.37 5.47
C SER A 38 -16.99 7.97 5.49
N VAL A 39 -15.67 7.90 5.33
CA VAL A 39 -14.88 6.67 5.45
C VAL A 39 -14.22 6.55 6.83
N ASP A 40 -14.67 7.32 7.82
CA ASP A 40 -14.21 7.18 9.19
C ASP A 40 -14.81 5.93 9.86
N LEU A 41 -14.30 5.55 11.04
CA LEU A 41 -14.90 4.48 11.85
C LEU A 41 -16.38 4.77 12.13
N PRO A 42 -17.30 3.81 11.86
CA PRO A 42 -18.73 4.00 12.07
C PRO A 42 -19.12 4.28 13.52
N GLY A 43 -20.06 5.21 13.70
CA GLY A 43 -20.71 5.47 14.97
C GLY A 43 -19.74 5.95 16.05
N VAL A 44 -19.84 5.36 17.24
CA VAL A 44 -19.04 5.74 18.43
C VAL A 44 -17.81 4.85 18.62
N GLN A 45 -17.44 4.03 17.63
CA GLN A 45 -16.29 3.14 17.75
C GLN A 45 -14.96 3.88 17.95
N GLY A 46 -14.84 5.10 17.40
CA GLY A 46 -13.69 5.97 17.69
C GLY A 46 -13.60 6.40 19.15
N ASP A 47 -14.74 6.67 19.80
CA ASP A 47 -14.80 6.98 21.23
C ASP A 47 -14.52 5.74 22.09
N LEU A 48 -15.03 4.58 21.69
CA LEU A 48 -14.74 3.30 22.34
C LEU A 48 -13.24 3.03 22.31
N ALA A 49 -12.61 3.18 21.15
CA ALA A 49 -11.17 2.96 21.00
C ALA A 49 -10.34 3.90 21.87
N ARG A 50 -10.74 5.18 21.98
CA ARG A 50 -10.12 6.14 22.89
C ARG A 50 -10.24 5.71 24.35
N ALA A 51 -11.43 5.33 24.79
CA ALA A 51 -11.70 4.94 26.18
C ALA A 51 -10.94 3.65 26.57
N VAL A 52 -10.99 2.63 25.72
CA VAL A 52 -10.30 1.35 25.92
C VAL A 52 -8.78 1.52 25.88
N HIS A 53 -8.25 2.28 24.93
CA HIS A 53 -6.82 2.57 24.87
C HIS A 53 -6.33 3.33 26.11
N ALA A 54 -7.07 4.34 26.57
CA ALA A 54 -6.71 5.08 27.78
C ALA A 54 -6.69 4.17 29.01
N ALA A 55 -7.67 3.28 29.15
CA ALA A 55 -7.75 2.32 30.23
C ALA A 55 -6.60 1.30 30.19
N ALA A 56 -6.34 0.68 29.04
CA ALA A 56 -5.24 -0.24 28.83
C ALA A 56 -3.89 0.42 29.13
N ARG A 57 -3.67 1.64 28.60
CA ARG A 57 -2.46 2.43 28.83
C ARG A 57 -2.24 2.74 30.32
N ALA A 58 -3.28 3.17 31.03
CA ALA A 58 -3.19 3.46 32.46
C ALA A 58 -2.87 2.22 33.30
N ALA A 59 -3.33 1.06 32.88
CA ALA A 59 -3.04 -0.23 33.52
C ALA A 59 -1.75 -0.91 32.99
N GLY A 60 -1.00 -0.27 32.09
CA GLY A 60 0.21 -0.84 31.51
C GLY A 60 -0.02 -2.05 30.59
N LYS A 61 -1.23 -2.20 30.05
CA LYS A 61 -1.62 -3.34 29.21
C LYS A 61 -1.36 -3.06 27.72
N PRO A 62 -0.77 -3.98 26.96
CA PRO A 62 -0.65 -3.86 25.52
C PRO A 62 -2.03 -3.93 24.84
N ILE A 63 -2.18 -3.21 23.74
CA ILE A 63 -3.39 -3.18 22.93
C ILE A 63 -3.07 -3.36 21.44
N VAL A 64 -3.81 -4.23 20.78
CA VAL A 64 -3.82 -4.42 19.33
C VAL A 64 -5.22 -4.09 18.81
N VAL A 65 -5.29 -3.41 17.67
CA VAL A 65 -6.57 -3.19 16.97
C VAL A 65 -6.66 -4.11 15.76
N VAL A 66 -7.79 -4.78 15.61
CA VAL A 66 -8.15 -5.52 14.39
C VAL A 66 -9.23 -4.72 13.66
N LEU A 67 -8.95 -4.33 12.42
CA LEU A 67 -9.89 -3.64 11.55
C LEU A 67 -10.61 -4.66 10.66
N MET A 68 -11.94 -4.60 10.67
CA MET A 68 -12.81 -5.46 9.87
C MET A 68 -13.72 -4.58 9.00
N ASN A 69 -13.44 -4.48 7.70
CA ASN A 69 -14.09 -3.51 6.81
C ASN A 69 -14.11 -3.94 5.35
N GLY A 70 -15.03 -3.39 4.56
CA GLY A 70 -15.16 -3.69 3.12
C GLY A 70 -14.52 -2.64 2.20
N ARG A 71 -13.99 -1.57 2.77
CA ARG A 71 -13.30 -0.47 2.09
C ARG A 71 -12.17 0.10 2.95
N PRO A 72 -11.26 0.93 2.40
CA PRO A 72 -10.32 1.70 3.21
C PRO A 72 -11.03 2.61 4.21
N LEU A 73 -10.63 2.56 5.47
CA LEU A 73 -11.10 3.47 6.51
C LEU A 73 -10.05 4.54 6.85
N ALA A 74 -10.51 5.75 7.13
CA ALA A 74 -9.71 6.82 7.71
C ALA A 74 -9.65 6.64 9.24
N VAL A 75 -8.48 6.25 9.74
CA VAL A 75 -8.25 5.94 11.17
C VAL A 75 -7.04 6.67 11.76
N PRO A 76 -6.88 7.99 11.55
CA PRO A 76 -5.67 8.72 11.91
C PRO A 76 -5.37 8.67 13.41
N TRP A 77 -6.41 8.69 14.25
CA TRP A 77 -6.23 8.56 15.70
C TRP A 77 -5.68 7.19 16.10
N LEU A 78 -6.18 6.09 15.51
CA LEU A 78 -5.64 4.76 15.77
C LEU A 78 -4.19 4.66 15.32
N ALA A 79 -3.90 5.13 14.10
CA ALA A 79 -2.54 5.09 13.54
C ALA A 79 -1.51 5.85 14.38
N ALA A 80 -1.93 6.90 15.08
CA ALA A 80 -1.04 7.71 15.93
C ALA A 80 -0.89 7.18 17.38
N ASN A 81 -1.86 6.41 17.90
CA ASN A 81 -1.94 6.08 19.32
C ASN A 81 -1.83 4.58 19.62
N VAL A 82 -2.19 3.71 18.67
CA VAL A 82 -2.21 2.26 18.87
C VAL A 82 -0.90 1.65 18.35
N PRO A 83 -0.21 0.80 19.13
CA PRO A 83 1.09 0.27 18.74
C PRO A 83 1.03 -0.76 17.61
N ALA A 84 -0.11 -1.45 17.43
CA ALA A 84 -0.30 -2.44 16.38
C ALA A 84 -1.73 -2.42 15.84
N ILE A 85 -1.85 -2.43 14.50
CA ILE A 85 -3.12 -2.50 13.78
C ILE A 85 -3.02 -3.63 12.76
N VAL A 86 -3.98 -4.55 12.79
CA VAL A 86 -4.15 -5.63 11.80
C VAL A 86 -5.36 -5.28 10.94
N GLU A 87 -5.13 -4.95 9.67
CA GLU A 87 -6.20 -4.83 8.68
C GLU A 87 -6.59 -6.24 8.22
N ALA A 88 -7.78 -6.68 8.63
CA ALA A 88 -8.29 -8.01 8.35
C ALA A 88 -9.36 -8.02 7.25
N TRP A 89 -9.89 -6.88 6.81
CA TRP A 89 -11.02 -6.85 5.87
C TRP A 89 -12.18 -7.78 6.34
N PHE A 90 -12.97 -8.31 5.41
CA PHE A 90 -13.88 -9.44 5.64
C PHE A 90 -13.27 -10.73 5.05
N LEU A 91 -12.62 -11.55 5.89
CA LEU A 91 -11.88 -12.77 5.48
C LEU A 91 -12.74 -14.01 5.20
N GLY A 92 -14.06 -13.92 5.38
CA GLY A 92 -14.97 -15.06 5.23
C GLY A 92 -15.02 -15.97 6.46
N VAL A 93 -15.37 -17.24 6.25
CA VAL A 93 -15.75 -18.19 7.32
C VAL A 93 -14.63 -18.42 8.34
N GLU A 94 -13.38 -18.45 7.88
CA GLU A 94 -12.20 -18.71 8.72
C GLU A 94 -11.57 -17.42 9.29
N HIS A 95 -12.31 -16.30 9.32
CA HIS A 95 -11.79 -15.00 9.77
C HIS A 95 -11.14 -15.07 11.16
N GLY A 96 -11.83 -15.68 12.13
CA GLY A 96 -11.33 -15.78 13.52
C GLY A 96 -10.02 -16.54 13.62
N HIS A 97 -9.92 -17.69 12.94
CA HIS A 97 -8.70 -18.51 12.93
C HIS A 97 -7.54 -17.77 12.24
N ALA A 98 -7.77 -17.20 11.06
CA ALA A 98 -6.73 -16.48 10.33
C ALA A 98 -6.19 -15.26 11.10
N VAL A 99 -7.06 -14.51 11.77
CA VAL A 99 -6.65 -13.39 12.62
C VAL A 99 -5.87 -13.88 13.85
N ALA A 100 -6.32 -14.96 14.49
CA ALA A 100 -5.61 -15.55 15.63
C ALA A 100 -4.21 -16.04 15.24
N ASP A 101 -4.07 -16.79 14.14
CA ASP A 101 -2.78 -17.28 13.63
C ASP A 101 -1.78 -16.14 13.43
N VAL A 102 -2.25 -14.99 12.91
CA VAL A 102 -1.42 -13.80 12.79
C VAL A 102 -1.08 -13.23 14.17
N LEU A 103 -2.06 -12.95 15.02
CA LEU A 103 -1.84 -12.30 16.31
C LEU A 103 -0.90 -13.10 17.24
N PHE A 104 -0.98 -14.43 17.22
CA PHE A 104 -0.14 -15.32 18.01
C PHE A 104 1.18 -15.70 17.30
N GLY A 105 1.33 -15.33 16.02
CA GLY A 105 2.56 -15.51 15.27
C GLY A 105 2.76 -16.90 14.67
N ASP A 106 1.72 -17.73 14.65
CA ASP A 106 1.66 -18.98 13.87
C ASP A 106 1.79 -18.69 12.37
N HIS A 107 1.30 -17.52 11.95
CA HIS A 107 1.54 -16.96 10.62
C HIS A 107 2.21 -15.56 10.71
N ASN A 108 3.31 -15.37 9.99
CA ASN A 108 3.92 -14.05 9.82
C ASN A 108 3.14 -13.25 8.77
N PRO A 109 2.56 -12.08 9.10
CA PRO A 109 1.71 -11.34 8.17
C PRO A 109 2.49 -10.93 6.92
N ALA A 110 1.89 -11.22 5.77
CA ALA A 110 2.48 -11.00 4.45
C ALA A 110 1.50 -10.36 3.45
N GLY A 111 0.44 -9.74 3.98
CA GLY A 111 -0.48 -8.91 3.21
C GLY A 111 0.19 -7.58 2.82
N ARG A 112 -0.19 -7.04 1.65
CA ARG A 112 0.14 -5.68 1.22
C ARG A 112 -1.13 -5.01 0.72
N LEU A 113 -1.32 -3.75 1.08
CA LEU A 113 -2.51 -2.99 0.75
C LEU A 113 -2.68 -2.86 -0.79
N PRO A 114 -3.78 -3.33 -1.39
CA PRO A 114 -4.04 -3.13 -2.82
C PRO A 114 -4.61 -1.73 -3.12
N VAL A 115 -4.78 -0.89 -2.10
CA VAL A 115 -5.41 0.42 -2.15
C VAL A 115 -4.78 1.32 -1.09
N SER A 116 -4.61 2.61 -1.39
CA SER A 116 -4.11 3.58 -0.41
C SER A 116 -5.18 3.87 0.65
N LEU A 117 -4.80 3.90 1.92
CA LEU A 117 -5.71 4.29 3.01
C LEU A 117 -5.66 5.81 3.23
N PRO A 118 -6.81 6.52 3.16
CA PRO A 118 -6.85 7.96 3.38
C PRO A 118 -6.62 8.31 4.85
N ARG A 119 -6.14 9.52 5.12
CA ARG A 119 -6.05 10.08 6.47
C ARG A 119 -7.39 10.62 6.95
N VAL A 120 -8.16 11.18 6.03
CA VAL A 120 -9.49 11.77 6.25
C VAL A 120 -10.34 11.59 4.99
N THR A 121 -11.66 11.62 5.15
CA THR A 121 -12.61 11.50 4.04
C THR A 121 -12.34 12.51 2.91
N GLY A 122 -11.98 13.75 3.23
CA GLY A 122 -11.71 14.82 2.25
C GLY A 122 -10.50 14.60 1.34
N GLN A 123 -9.70 13.55 1.57
CA GLN A 123 -8.61 13.17 0.67
C GLN A 123 -9.06 12.29 -0.52
N VAL A 124 -10.28 11.75 -0.48
CA VAL A 124 -10.75 10.89 -1.57
C VAL A 124 -10.98 11.75 -2.82
N PRO A 125 -10.43 11.35 -4.00
CA PRO A 125 -9.65 10.14 -4.26
C PRO A 125 -8.17 10.26 -3.89
N ILE A 126 -7.65 9.26 -3.16
CA ILE A 126 -6.22 9.10 -2.89
C ILE A 126 -5.72 7.76 -3.45
N TYR A 127 -4.65 7.80 -4.23
CA TYR A 127 -4.09 6.64 -4.92
C TYR A 127 -2.62 6.91 -5.27
N TYR A 128 -1.80 5.86 -5.42
CA TYR A 128 -0.35 6.03 -5.60
C TYR A 128 0.06 6.50 -7.00
N SER A 129 -0.71 6.13 -8.03
CA SER A 129 -0.40 6.45 -9.43
C SER A 129 -0.89 7.86 -9.82
N GLN A 130 -0.72 8.82 -8.92
CA GLN A 130 -1.04 10.23 -9.16
C GLN A 130 -0.04 10.86 -10.15
N LYS A 131 -0.52 11.87 -10.86
CA LYS A 131 0.32 12.71 -11.74
C LYS A 131 1.01 13.79 -10.90
N PRO A 132 2.20 14.28 -11.31
CA PRO A 132 2.97 15.26 -10.53
C PRO A 132 2.29 16.63 -10.34
N THR A 133 1.28 16.96 -11.15
CA THR A 133 0.73 18.32 -11.31
C THR A 133 1.77 19.32 -11.83
N GLY A 134 1.39 20.58 -12.07
CA GLY A 134 2.35 21.64 -12.42
C GLY A 134 3.13 22.20 -11.22
N ARG A 135 2.67 21.92 -9.99
CA ARG A 135 3.30 22.37 -8.74
C ARG A 135 3.20 21.24 -7.70
N PRO A 136 4.06 20.21 -7.81
CA PRO A 136 4.03 19.08 -6.89
C PRO A 136 4.15 19.55 -5.43
N PRO A 137 3.58 18.79 -4.48
CA PRO A 137 3.59 19.17 -3.07
C PRO A 137 5.01 19.30 -2.52
N VAL A 138 5.29 20.45 -1.91
CA VAL A 138 6.54 20.71 -1.17
C VAL A 138 6.15 21.26 0.20
N VAL A 139 6.61 20.65 1.30
CA VAL A 139 6.18 21.00 2.67
C VAL A 139 6.31 22.50 2.95
N THR A 140 7.45 23.07 2.59
CA THR A 140 7.84 24.46 2.91
C THR A 140 7.22 25.52 2.00
N GLU A 141 6.55 25.15 0.91
CA GLU A 141 6.03 26.10 -0.08
C GLU A 141 4.51 26.22 -0.07
N LYS A 142 3.98 27.43 0.10
CA LYS A 142 2.53 27.68 0.19
C LYS A 142 1.75 27.27 -1.07
N TYR A 143 2.26 27.60 -2.25
CA TYR A 143 1.51 27.49 -3.50
C TYR A 143 1.78 26.19 -4.27
N THR A 144 1.61 25.05 -3.59
CA THR A 144 1.80 23.70 -4.14
C THR A 144 0.55 22.84 -3.96
N SER A 145 0.44 21.72 -4.69
CA SER A 145 -0.75 20.84 -4.67
C SER A 145 -0.80 19.99 -3.39
N LYS A 146 -1.26 20.59 -2.29
CA LYS A 146 -1.43 19.96 -0.97
C LYS A 146 -2.58 20.58 -0.18
N TYR A 147 -3.00 19.90 0.88
CA TYR A 147 -3.98 20.42 1.84
C TYR A 147 -3.31 21.32 2.90
N LEU A 148 -4.11 22.13 3.58
CA LEU A 148 -3.64 23.03 4.65
C LEU A 148 -3.58 22.36 6.02
N ASP A 149 -4.44 21.36 6.23
CA ASP A 149 -4.83 20.79 7.52
C ASP A 149 -4.50 19.29 7.64
N VAL A 150 -4.04 18.67 6.56
CA VAL A 150 -3.62 17.26 6.53
C VAL A 150 -2.47 17.04 5.54
N PRO A 151 -1.50 16.13 5.80
CA PRO A 151 -0.49 15.78 4.80
C PRO A 151 -1.13 15.27 3.51
N TRP A 152 -0.60 15.61 2.33
CA TRP A 152 -1.15 15.15 1.04
C TRP A 152 -0.93 13.63 0.80
N THR A 153 0.01 13.02 1.52
CA THR A 153 0.31 11.59 1.48
C THR A 153 -0.80 10.76 2.15
N PRO A 154 -1.01 9.50 1.75
CA PRO A 154 -1.95 8.61 2.44
C PRO A 154 -1.50 8.31 3.87
N GLN A 155 -2.41 7.74 4.68
CA GLN A 155 -2.05 7.21 6.00
C GLN A 155 -1.14 5.98 5.85
N TRP A 156 -1.52 5.08 4.93
CA TRP A 156 -0.69 3.97 4.46
C TRP A 156 -0.80 3.87 2.93
N PRO A 157 0.33 3.82 2.21
CA PRO A 157 0.33 3.84 0.74
C PRO A 157 -0.04 2.49 0.14
N PHE A 158 -0.32 2.50 -1.17
CA PHE A 158 -0.44 1.27 -1.95
C PHE A 158 0.80 0.38 -1.76
N GLY A 159 0.57 -0.92 -1.63
CA GLY A 159 1.61 -1.90 -1.44
C GLY A 159 2.19 -1.92 -0.03
N HIS A 160 1.74 -1.09 0.92
CA HIS A 160 2.23 -1.12 2.29
C HIS A 160 1.73 -2.35 3.05
N GLY A 161 2.58 -2.90 3.91
CA GLY A 161 2.23 -3.94 4.87
C GLY A 161 3.49 -4.38 5.60
N LEU A 162 3.37 -4.61 6.91
CA LEU A 162 4.48 -5.00 7.76
C LEU A 162 4.66 -6.53 7.77
N SER A 163 5.68 -6.97 8.48
CA SER A 163 5.99 -8.36 8.77
C SER A 163 6.59 -8.46 10.18
N TYR A 164 6.54 -9.63 10.79
CA TYR A 164 7.29 -9.93 12.03
C TYR A 164 8.78 -10.15 11.79
N THR A 165 9.24 -10.02 10.54
CA THR A 165 10.64 -9.89 10.17
C THR A 165 10.87 -8.63 9.33
N SER A 166 12.12 -8.33 9.00
CA SER A 166 12.47 -7.21 8.12
C SER A 166 13.21 -7.68 6.88
N PHE A 167 12.98 -6.99 5.77
CA PHE A 167 13.62 -7.27 4.49
C PHE A 167 14.48 -6.09 4.04
N ALA A 168 15.64 -6.39 3.47
CA ALA A 168 16.48 -5.40 2.81
C ALA A 168 16.58 -5.68 1.33
N TYR A 169 16.61 -4.59 0.56
CA TYR A 169 16.77 -4.57 -0.88
C TYR A 169 18.17 -4.03 -1.19
N ALA A 170 18.89 -4.71 -2.08
CA ALA A 170 20.23 -4.31 -2.51
C ALA A 170 20.45 -4.66 -3.99
N ASP A 171 21.56 -4.16 -4.55
CA ASP A 171 22.06 -4.57 -5.86
C ASP A 171 21.04 -4.47 -7.01
N LEU A 172 20.31 -3.35 -7.08
CA LEU A 172 19.43 -3.07 -8.23
C LEU A 172 20.28 -2.95 -9.50
N ARG A 173 20.01 -3.82 -10.48
CA ARG A 173 20.74 -3.87 -11.76
C ARG A 173 19.77 -3.92 -12.92
N LEU A 174 20.04 -3.09 -13.93
CA LEU A 174 19.35 -3.12 -15.21
C LEU A 174 20.22 -3.86 -16.23
N SER A 175 19.62 -4.57 -17.18
CA SER A 175 20.38 -5.27 -18.23
C SER A 175 21.10 -4.34 -19.20
N ALA A 176 20.64 -3.09 -19.32
CA ALA A 176 21.23 -2.07 -20.17
C ALA A 176 20.81 -0.67 -19.69
N ASP A 177 21.62 0.33 -20.00
CA ASP A 177 21.30 1.75 -19.77
C ASP A 177 20.38 2.33 -20.86
N SER A 178 20.29 1.64 -22.01
CA SER A 178 19.40 1.98 -23.10
C SER A 178 18.85 0.75 -23.81
N VAL A 179 17.63 0.87 -24.34
CA VAL A 179 16.92 -0.16 -25.11
C VAL A 179 16.19 0.49 -26.28
N ARG A 180 15.97 -0.23 -27.39
CA ARG A 180 15.03 0.27 -28.42
C ARG A 180 13.60 0.09 -27.94
N ALA A 181 12.67 0.82 -28.54
CA ALA A 181 11.26 0.80 -28.14
C ALA A 181 10.59 -0.60 -28.24
N ALA A 182 11.10 -1.48 -29.10
CA ALA A 182 10.64 -2.87 -29.26
C ALA A 182 11.35 -3.89 -28.35
N ASP A 183 12.43 -3.48 -27.67
CA ASP A 183 13.24 -4.38 -26.85
C ASP A 183 12.64 -4.52 -25.44
N SER A 184 13.05 -5.58 -24.74
CA SER A 184 12.73 -5.74 -23.32
C SER A 184 13.91 -5.36 -22.44
N LEU A 185 13.62 -4.81 -21.25
CA LEU A 185 14.63 -4.53 -20.22
C LEU A 185 14.46 -5.52 -19.06
N VAL A 186 15.57 -6.08 -18.57
CA VAL A 186 15.57 -6.91 -17.36
C VAL A 186 15.96 -6.06 -16.17
N VAL A 187 15.17 -6.15 -15.10
CA VAL A 187 15.46 -5.53 -13.79
C VAL A 187 15.73 -6.65 -12.78
N ARG A 188 16.85 -6.58 -12.07
CA ARG A 188 17.21 -7.54 -11.01
C ARG A 188 17.45 -6.81 -9.70
N VAL A 189 17.01 -7.40 -8.59
CA VAL A 189 17.26 -6.89 -7.24
C VAL A 189 17.53 -8.07 -6.30
N SER A 190 18.44 -7.90 -5.34
CA SER A 190 18.63 -8.86 -4.26
C SER A 190 17.74 -8.49 -3.07
N VAL A 191 17.01 -9.47 -2.53
CA VAL A 191 16.15 -9.29 -1.35
C VAL A 191 16.59 -10.26 -0.27
N ARG A 192 16.88 -9.74 0.92
CA ARG A 192 17.36 -10.51 2.08
C ARG A 192 16.45 -10.32 3.27
N ASN A 193 16.09 -11.43 3.92
CA ASN A 193 15.49 -11.39 5.25
C ASN A 193 16.59 -11.09 6.29
N ARG A 194 16.47 -9.95 6.98
CA ARG A 194 17.42 -9.47 7.99
C ARG A 194 16.96 -9.67 9.43
N GLY A 195 15.72 -10.14 9.64
CA GLY A 195 15.23 -10.43 10.98
C GLY A 195 15.48 -11.87 11.40
N SER A 196 14.87 -12.23 12.52
CA SER A 196 15.03 -13.52 13.19
C SER A 196 13.90 -14.52 12.89
N ARG A 197 12.89 -14.13 12.10
CA ARG A 197 11.75 -14.97 11.74
C ARG A 197 11.71 -15.21 10.25
N ALA A 198 11.25 -16.39 9.84
CA ALA A 198 10.88 -16.63 8.45
C ALA A 198 9.70 -15.73 8.07
N GLY A 199 9.63 -15.32 6.80
CA GLY A 199 8.53 -14.50 6.32
C GLY A 199 8.49 -14.39 4.82
N ASP A 200 7.34 -13.91 4.35
CA ASP A 200 7.08 -13.61 2.95
C ASP A 200 7.23 -12.11 2.69
N GLU A 201 7.84 -11.78 1.55
CA GLU A 201 7.93 -10.42 1.04
C GLU A 201 7.31 -10.33 -0.36
N VAL A 202 6.60 -9.23 -0.64
CA VAL A 202 6.07 -8.91 -1.96
C VAL A 202 6.90 -7.77 -2.54
N VAL A 203 7.87 -8.15 -3.37
CA VAL A 203 8.76 -7.25 -4.09
C VAL A 203 8.00 -6.61 -5.23
N GLN A 204 7.94 -5.28 -5.27
CA GLN A 204 7.13 -4.52 -6.22
C GLN A 204 8.02 -3.69 -7.15
N LEU A 205 7.77 -3.78 -8.47
CA LEU A 205 8.44 -3.01 -9.51
C LEU A 205 7.48 -1.93 -10.04
N TYR A 206 7.90 -0.68 -9.95
CA TYR A 206 7.20 0.47 -10.53
C TYR A 206 8.03 1.12 -11.63
N LEU A 207 7.34 1.79 -12.54
CA LEU A 207 7.94 2.56 -13.63
C LEU A 207 7.38 3.98 -13.61
N ARG A 208 8.25 4.95 -13.85
CA ARG A 208 7.91 6.30 -14.28
C ARG A 208 8.51 6.56 -15.65
N ASP A 209 7.70 7.14 -16.50
CA ASP A 209 8.10 7.73 -17.76
C ASP A 209 8.27 9.23 -17.49
N ASP A 210 9.53 9.70 -17.47
CA ASP A 210 9.90 10.98 -16.86
C ASP A 210 9.39 12.17 -17.68
N ALA A 211 9.26 12.00 -19.01
CA ALA A 211 8.77 13.01 -19.93
C ALA A 211 8.15 12.35 -21.17
N ALA A 212 6.88 12.66 -21.42
CA ALA A 212 6.11 12.05 -22.50
C ALA A 212 5.11 13.05 -23.09
N SER A 213 4.49 12.69 -24.23
CA SER A 213 3.48 13.53 -24.90
C SER A 213 2.20 13.76 -24.08
N VAL A 214 1.96 12.93 -23.06
CA VAL A 214 0.89 13.07 -22.08
C VAL A 214 1.43 12.90 -20.67
N THR A 215 0.85 13.61 -19.70
CA THR A 215 1.29 13.51 -18.29
C THR A 215 1.17 12.08 -17.76
N ARG A 216 2.28 11.59 -17.17
CA ARG A 216 2.41 10.22 -16.66
C ARG A 216 2.33 10.18 -15.14
N PRO A 217 1.87 9.05 -14.56
CA PRO A 217 1.93 8.84 -13.12
C PRO A 217 3.36 8.91 -12.58
N LEU A 218 3.52 9.37 -11.34
CA LEU A 218 4.79 9.34 -10.61
C LEU A 218 5.33 7.93 -10.46
N ARG A 219 4.45 6.94 -10.29
CA ARG A 219 4.76 5.51 -10.24
C ARG A 219 3.60 4.73 -10.83
N ALA A 220 3.90 3.72 -11.64
CA ALA A 220 2.93 2.74 -12.13
C ALA A 220 3.47 1.33 -11.91
N LEU A 221 2.73 0.48 -11.19
CA LEU A 221 3.13 -0.91 -10.94
C LEU A 221 3.23 -1.68 -12.27
N LYS A 222 4.38 -2.31 -12.52
CA LYS A 222 4.63 -3.11 -13.73
C LYS A 222 4.85 -4.59 -13.42
N GLY A 223 5.16 -4.95 -12.18
CA GLY A 223 5.26 -6.34 -11.76
C GLY A 223 5.43 -6.45 -10.25
N PHE A 224 5.18 -7.64 -9.73
CA PHE A 224 5.48 -7.98 -8.36
C PHE A 224 5.87 -9.46 -8.25
N ALA A 225 6.62 -9.81 -7.22
CA ALA A 225 7.01 -11.19 -6.93
C ALA A 225 6.93 -11.43 -5.43
N ARG A 226 6.26 -12.52 -5.04
CA ARG A 226 6.25 -12.99 -3.65
C ARG A 226 7.44 -13.94 -3.45
N VAL A 227 8.22 -13.71 -2.39
CA VAL A 227 9.35 -14.56 -2.01
C VAL A 227 9.26 -14.94 -0.54
N SER A 228 9.44 -16.21 -0.24
CA SER A 228 9.54 -16.73 1.13
C SER A 228 11.02 -16.88 1.49
N LEU A 229 11.43 -16.29 2.61
CA LEU A 229 12.83 -16.29 3.05
C LEU A 229 12.93 -16.64 4.54
N GLY A 230 13.77 -17.62 4.86
CA GLY A 230 14.22 -17.86 6.23
C GLY A 230 15.14 -16.74 6.74
N PRO A 231 15.43 -16.67 8.05
CA PRO A 231 16.34 -15.69 8.63
C PRO A 231 17.70 -15.69 7.93
N GLY A 232 18.18 -14.51 7.54
CA GLY A 232 19.47 -14.34 6.84
C GLY A 232 19.47 -14.74 5.37
N ALA A 233 18.48 -15.48 4.87
CA ALA A 233 18.41 -15.92 3.48
C ALA A 233 18.20 -14.74 2.51
N ALA A 234 18.76 -14.86 1.31
CA ALA A 234 18.63 -13.88 0.25
C ALA A 234 18.21 -14.54 -1.07
N ARG A 235 17.48 -13.79 -1.91
CA ARG A 235 17.05 -14.23 -3.24
C ARG A 235 17.13 -13.09 -4.23
N ASP A 236 17.63 -13.40 -5.42
CA ASP A 236 17.58 -12.48 -6.55
C ASP A 236 16.22 -12.57 -7.25
N VAL A 237 15.55 -11.44 -7.33
CA VAL A 237 14.26 -11.29 -8.00
C VAL A 237 14.50 -10.65 -9.36
N ARG A 238 13.90 -11.24 -10.41
CA ARG A 238 14.06 -10.80 -11.79
C ARG A 238 12.70 -10.41 -12.38
N PHE A 239 12.62 -9.20 -12.91
CA PHE A 239 11.51 -8.72 -13.72
C PHE A 239 11.95 -8.48 -15.16
N THR A 240 11.02 -8.64 -16.11
CA THR A 240 11.23 -8.27 -17.51
C THR A 240 10.17 -7.24 -17.89
N LEU A 241 10.62 -6.01 -18.17
CA LEU A 241 9.80 -4.94 -18.71
C LEU A 241 9.75 -5.08 -20.23
N ARG A 242 8.56 -5.37 -20.74
CA ARG A 242 8.28 -5.50 -22.17
C ARG A 242 7.78 -4.16 -22.75
N PRO A 243 7.84 -3.94 -24.07
CA PRO A 243 7.30 -2.73 -24.72
C PRO A 243 5.88 -2.38 -24.26
N GLU A 244 5.05 -3.41 -24.04
CA GLU A 244 3.69 -3.26 -23.55
C GLU A 244 3.59 -2.53 -22.21
N GLN A 245 4.55 -2.77 -21.32
CA GLN A 245 4.63 -2.18 -19.99
C GLN A 245 5.25 -0.78 -20.03
N LEU A 246 6.04 -0.46 -21.05
CA LEU A 246 6.58 0.88 -21.29
C LEU A 246 5.55 1.82 -21.92
N SER A 247 4.56 1.25 -22.61
CA SER A 247 3.62 2.02 -23.42
C SER A 247 2.69 2.95 -22.65
N LEU A 248 2.21 3.97 -23.38
CA LEU A 248 1.15 4.90 -23.00
C LEU A 248 0.10 4.99 -24.11
N TYR A 249 -1.06 5.56 -23.79
CA TYR A 249 -2.00 6.05 -24.82
C TYR A 249 -1.69 7.51 -25.11
N ASP A 250 -1.37 7.83 -26.35
CA ASP A 250 -1.05 9.20 -26.78
C ASP A 250 -2.32 10.06 -26.93
N ARG A 251 -2.16 11.32 -27.35
CA ARG A 251 -3.27 12.27 -27.55
C ARG A 251 -4.28 11.84 -28.62
N THR A 252 -3.92 10.86 -29.45
CA THR A 252 -4.76 10.28 -30.50
C THR A 252 -5.28 8.89 -30.12
N MET A 253 -5.13 8.49 -28.84
CA MET A 253 -5.52 7.18 -28.30
C MET A 253 -4.78 6.00 -28.97
N ARG A 254 -3.61 6.23 -29.56
CA ARG A 254 -2.72 5.17 -30.02
C ARG A 254 -1.86 4.71 -28.87
N ARG A 255 -1.68 3.39 -28.79
CA ARG A 255 -0.78 2.80 -27.80
C ARG A 255 0.64 2.87 -28.33
N VAL A 256 1.51 3.64 -27.68
CA VAL A 256 2.86 3.93 -28.18
C VAL A 256 3.91 3.76 -27.09
N VAL A 257 5.14 3.46 -27.50
CA VAL A 257 6.35 3.58 -26.68
C VAL A 257 7.17 4.72 -27.26
N GLU A 258 7.27 5.81 -26.52
CA GLU A 258 8.02 7.00 -26.93
C GLU A 258 9.49 6.87 -26.49
N PRO A 259 10.45 7.38 -27.28
CA PRO A 259 11.83 7.51 -26.83
C PRO A 259 11.88 8.53 -25.68
N GLY A 260 12.69 8.24 -24.66
CA GLY A 260 12.69 9.06 -23.45
C GLY A 260 13.43 8.42 -22.29
N ARG A 261 13.48 9.14 -21.17
CA ARG A 261 14.07 8.65 -19.92
C ARG A 261 12.98 7.98 -19.09
N PHE A 262 13.30 6.81 -18.58
CA PHE A 262 12.46 6.06 -17.67
C PHE A 262 13.19 5.85 -16.34
N THR A 263 12.42 5.87 -15.26
CA THR A 263 12.89 5.54 -13.91
C THR A 263 12.16 4.29 -13.43
N VAL A 264 12.91 3.29 -12.97
CA VAL A 264 12.36 2.12 -12.27
C VAL A 264 12.53 2.29 -10.77
N PHE A 265 11.55 1.81 -10.02
CA PHE A 265 11.59 1.76 -8.56
C PHE A 265 11.32 0.33 -8.12
N VAL A 266 12.12 -0.19 -7.18
CA VAL A 266 11.92 -1.53 -6.63
C VAL A 266 11.95 -1.49 -5.10
N GLY A 267 10.90 -2.00 -4.46
CA GLY A 267 10.79 -2.01 -3.01
C GLY A 267 9.55 -2.75 -2.50
N GLY A 268 9.29 -2.61 -1.20
CA GLY A 268 8.19 -3.28 -0.51
C GLY A 268 6.85 -2.52 -0.52
N SER A 269 6.77 -1.34 -1.14
CA SER A 269 5.54 -0.56 -1.30
C SER A 269 5.68 0.47 -2.43
N SER A 270 4.62 1.24 -2.71
CA SER A 270 4.71 2.34 -3.68
C SER A 270 5.57 3.51 -3.22
N GLU A 271 5.98 3.56 -1.96
CA GLU A 271 6.87 4.59 -1.41
C GLU A 271 8.29 4.05 -1.17
N GLY A 272 9.30 4.92 -1.38
CA GLY A 272 10.70 4.56 -1.21
C GLY A 272 11.21 3.53 -2.23
N GLY A 273 12.15 2.69 -1.80
CA GLY A 273 12.78 1.64 -2.61
C GLY A 273 14.06 2.08 -3.32
N LEU A 274 14.68 1.14 -4.02
CA LEU A 274 15.85 1.40 -4.88
C LEU A 274 15.39 2.00 -6.20
N GLU A 275 16.19 2.92 -6.75
CA GLU A 275 15.91 3.60 -8.01
C GLU A 275 16.97 3.29 -9.06
N GLY A 276 16.54 3.12 -10.31
CA GLY A 276 17.41 2.94 -11.46
C GLY A 276 16.85 3.67 -12.67
N HIS A 277 17.71 4.03 -13.62
CA HIS A 277 17.31 4.79 -14.81
C HIS A 277 17.80 4.11 -16.08
N PHE A 278 16.99 4.18 -17.12
CA PHE A 278 17.38 3.78 -18.47
C PHE A 278 16.72 4.70 -19.51
N ARG A 279 17.14 4.59 -20.76
CA ARG A 279 16.55 5.33 -21.88
C ARG A 279 15.94 4.38 -22.91
N VAL A 280 14.77 4.75 -23.42
CA VAL A 280 14.29 4.21 -24.69
C VAL A 280 14.82 5.09 -25.81
N VAL A 281 15.43 4.49 -26.83
CA VAL A 281 16.05 5.20 -27.96
C VAL A 281 15.46 4.74 -29.30
N GLY A 282 15.66 5.57 -30.33
CA GLY A 282 15.13 5.36 -31.68
C GLY A 282 13.77 6.01 -31.87
N ASP A 283 13.00 5.48 -32.83
CA ASP A 283 11.69 6.02 -33.18
C ASP A 283 10.58 5.53 -32.24
N THR A 284 9.50 6.31 -32.16
CA THR A 284 8.29 5.92 -31.44
C THR A 284 7.72 4.63 -32.03
N LEU A 285 7.55 3.61 -31.20
CA LEU A 285 6.89 2.36 -31.58
C LEU A 285 5.39 2.48 -31.37
N VAL A 286 4.60 2.20 -32.41
CA VAL A 286 3.15 2.03 -32.28
C VAL A 286 2.86 0.55 -32.02
N LEU A 287 2.24 0.26 -30.87
CA LEU A 287 1.82 -1.10 -30.52
C LEU A 287 0.43 -1.39 -31.10
N ALA A 288 0.21 -2.65 -31.45
CA ALA A 288 -1.13 -3.13 -31.75
C ALA A 288 -2.07 -2.89 -30.55
N PRO A 289 -3.37 -2.65 -30.82
CA PRO A 289 -4.37 -2.59 -29.76
C PRO A 289 -4.35 -3.90 -28.96
N PRO A 290 -4.62 -3.86 -27.65
CA PRO A 290 -4.73 -5.08 -26.87
C PRO A 290 -5.84 -5.96 -27.45
N PRO A 291 -5.70 -7.30 -27.39
CA PRO A 291 -6.77 -8.19 -27.84
C PRO A 291 -8.06 -7.86 -27.06
N PRO A 292 -9.24 -7.97 -27.70
CA PRO A 292 -10.49 -7.78 -27.00
C PRO A 292 -10.54 -8.75 -25.81
N ARG A 293 -10.82 -8.23 -24.62
CA ARG A 293 -11.11 -9.10 -23.47
C ARG A 293 -12.41 -9.82 -23.81
N MET A 294 -12.33 -11.13 -24.04
CA MET A 294 -13.53 -11.97 -24.07
C MET A 294 -14.29 -11.71 -22.77
N ARG A 295 -15.54 -11.30 -22.90
CA ARG A 295 -16.45 -11.08 -21.78
C ARG A 295 -16.88 -12.41 -21.20
#